data_AF-A0A935AYF7-F1
#
_entry.id   AF-A0A935AYF7-F1
#
_cell.length_a   1.000
_cell.length_b   1.000
_cell.length_c   1.000
_cell.angle_alpha   90.00
_cell.angle_beta   90.00
_cell.angle_gamma   90.00
#
_symmetry.space_group_name_H-M   'P 1'
#
loop_
_entity.id
_entity.type
_entity.pdbx_description
1 polymer ?
#
loop_
_entity_poly.entity_id
_entity_poly.type
_entity_poly.pdbx_seq_one_letter_code
_entity_poly.pdbx_strand_id
1 'polypeptide(L)'
;MSAEKPTVHDRLESKGLLMRSRSSTDRRVVELTLTDQGRELTRQIPHHLAAVYNSHLAGFSQEEFVTLKNMLRRIIANRDTST
;
A
#
# COMPACT_ATOMS: atom_id res chain seq x y z
N MET A 1 -23.95 13.12 -19.70
CA MET A 1 -22.52 13.15 -19.35
C MET A 1 -22.39 12.65 -17.92
N SER A 2 -22.05 11.39 -17.71
CA SER A 2 -21.79 10.85 -16.36
C SER A 2 -20.41 11.27 -15.91
N ALA A 3 -20.33 11.99 -14.78
CA ALA A 3 -19.07 12.20 -14.09
C ALA A 3 -18.70 10.89 -13.37
N GLU A 4 -17.74 10.16 -13.93
CA GLU A 4 -17.18 8.95 -13.31
C GLU A 4 -16.39 9.33 -12.05
N LYS A 5 -16.56 8.57 -10.97
CA LYS A 5 -15.97 8.89 -9.67
C LYS A 5 -14.45 8.73 -9.74
N PRO A 6 -13.66 9.72 -9.28
CA PRO A 6 -12.20 9.69 -9.43
C PRO A 6 -11.59 8.46 -8.75
N THR A 7 -10.74 7.76 -9.51
CA THR A 7 -10.06 6.55 -9.04
C THR A 7 -9.06 6.90 -7.93
N VAL A 8 -8.57 5.88 -7.23
CA VAL A 8 -7.52 6.07 -6.20
C VAL A 8 -6.29 6.79 -6.78
N HIS A 9 -5.91 6.49 -8.02
CA HIS A 9 -4.75 7.09 -8.68
C HIS A 9 -4.99 8.57 -8.99
N ASP A 10 -6.18 8.92 -9.47
CA ASP A 10 -6.51 10.33 -9.79
C ASP A 10 -6.48 11.20 -8.54
N ARG A 11 -6.91 10.66 -7.39
CA ARG A 11 -6.85 11.38 -6.10
C ARG A 11 -5.43 11.51 -5.55
N LEU A 12 -4.54 10.58 -5.87
CA LEU A 12 -3.14 10.65 -5.45
C LEU A 12 -2.34 11.60 -6.35
N GLU A 13 -2.65 11.63 -7.64
CA GLU A 13 -2.10 12.59 -8.61
C GLU A 13 -2.56 14.02 -8.28
N SER A 14 -3.84 14.24 -7.96
CA SER A 14 -4.34 15.57 -7.57
C SER A 14 -3.74 16.11 -6.28
N LYS A 15 -3.20 15.22 -5.43
CA LYS A 15 -2.45 15.57 -4.22
C LYS A 15 -0.95 15.77 -4.45
N GLY A 16 -0.48 15.64 -5.70
CA GLY A 16 0.93 15.75 -6.07
C GLY A 16 1.79 14.59 -5.58
N LEU A 17 1.20 13.46 -5.18
CA LEU A 17 1.92 12.30 -4.64
C LEU A 17 2.36 11.32 -5.72
N LEU A 18 1.63 11.29 -6.84
CA LEU A 18 1.95 10.52 -8.03
C LEU A 18 2.07 11.44 -9.23
N MET A 19 2.88 11.01 -10.19
CA MET A 19 2.94 11.59 -11.53
C MET A 19 2.69 10.48 -12.56
N ARG A 20 1.95 10.84 -13.62
CA ARG A 20 1.82 10.01 -14.81
C ARG A 20 2.84 10.42 -15.87
N SER A 21 3.57 9.45 -16.39
CA SER A 21 4.40 9.61 -17.58
C SER A 21 3.99 8.58 -18.63
N ARG A 22 4.18 8.93 -19.91
CA ARG A 22 4.08 7.93 -20.97
C ARG A 22 5.37 7.12 -20.97
N SER A 23 5.24 5.80 -21.03
CA SER A 23 6.41 4.93 -21.13
C SER A 23 7.21 5.30 -22.38
N SER A 24 8.53 5.29 -22.26
CA SER A 24 9.46 5.49 -23.37
C SER A 24 9.51 4.28 -24.31
N THR A 25 9.12 3.10 -23.82
CA THR A 25 9.19 1.82 -24.56
C THR A 25 7.89 1.50 -25.30
N ASP A 26 6.73 1.78 -24.70
CA ASP A 26 5.42 1.67 -25.36
C ASP A 26 4.52 2.86 -24.96
N ARG A 27 4.24 3.76 -25.91
CA ARG A 27 3.47 4.98 -25.66
C ARG A 27 2.01 4.74 -25.28
N ARG A 28 1.50 3.51 -25.40
CA ARG A 28 0.16 3.12 -24.92
C ARG A 28 0.15 2.84 -23.41
N VAL A 29 1.32 2.67 -22.81
CA VAL A 29 1.47 2.40 -21.38
C VAL A 29 1.63 3.73 -20.64
N VAL A 30 0.81 3.90 -19.61
CA VAL A 30 0.95 4.98 -18.63
C VAL A 30 1.68 4.42 -17.43
N GLU A 31 2.84 4.98 -17.14
CA GLU A 31 3.61 4.66 -15.94
C GLU A 31 3.23 5.63 -14.82
N LEU A 32 3.00 5.08 -13.63
CA LEU A 32 2.77 5.83 -12.41
C LEU A 32 4.05 5.81 -11.58
N THR A 33 4.56 6.99 -11.25
CA THR A 33 5.75 7.12 -10.40
C THR A 33 5.43 8.02 -9.21
N LEU A 34 5.97 7.68 -8.03
CA LEU A 34 5.92 8.57 -6.88
C LEU A 34 6.70 9.86 -7.19
N THR A 35 6.16 11.00 -6.78
CA THR A 35 6.92 12.25 -6.72
C THR A 35 7.86 12.23 -5.51
N ASP A 36 8.74 13.23 -5.36
CA ASP A 36 9.54 13.37 -4.14
C ASP A 36 8.67 13.54 -2.89
N GLN A 37 7.60 14.33 -3.00
CA GLN A 37 6.60 14.49 -1.95
C GLN A 37 5.89 13.16 -1.66
N GLY A 38 5.54 12.42 -2.71
CA GLY A 38 4.99 11.07 -2.62
C GLY A 38 5.91 10.17 -1.81
N ARG A 39 7.19 10.07 -2.20
CA ARG A 39 8.22 9.28 -1.52
C ARG A 39 8.35 9.66 -0.04
N GLU A 40 8.43 10.95 0.25
CA GLU A 40 8.54 11.42 1.63
C GLU A 40 7.35 11.00 2.49
N LEU A 41 6.14 11.18 1.97
CA LEU A 41 4.93 10.74 2.67
C LEU A 41 4.93 9.23 2.89
N THR A 42 5.32 8.43 1.89
CA THR A 42 5.36 6.97 2.02
C THR A 42 6.33 6.49 3.09
N ARG A 43 7.40 7.26 3.40
CA ARG A 43 8.33 6.93 4.50
C ARG A 43 7.66 6.99 5.87
N GLN A 44 6.65 7.83 6.04
CA GLN A 44 5.97 8.04 7.32
C GLN A 44 4.83 7.03 7.54
N ILE A 45 4.28 6.46 6.46
CA ILE A 45 3.16 5.51 6.51
C ILE A 45 3.45 4.29 7.40
N PRO A 46 4.60 3.58 7.29
CA PRO A 46 4.88 2.41 8.11
C PRO A 46 4.81 2.71 9.61
N HIS A 47 5.28 3.88 10.03
CA HIS A 47 5.29 4.28 11.44
C HIS A 47 3.87 4.51 11.96
N HIS A 48 3.05 5.27 11.24
CA HIS A 48 1.66 5.50 11.63
C HIS A 48 0.83 4.22 11.63
N LEU A 49 1.01 3.37 10.63
CA LEU A 49 0.33 2.07 10.58
C LEU A 49 0.77 1.17 11.73
N ALA A 50 2.06 1.12 12.05
CA ALA A 50 2.57 0.35 13.18
C ALA A 50 1.92 0.81 14.50
N ALA A 51 1.78 2.12 14.72
CA ALA A 51 1.14 2.64 15.93
C ALA A 51 -0.33 2.18 16.04
N VAL A 52 -1.09 2.28 14.96
CA VAL A 52 -2.50 1.83 14.92
C VAL A 52 -2.59 0.31 15.12
N TYR A 53 -1.80 -0.47 14.39
CA TYR A 53 -1.83 -1.93 14.52
C TYR A 53 -1.38 -2.40 15.91
N ASN A 54 -0.36 -1.78 16.49
CA ASN A 54 0.05 -2.08 17.86
C ASN A 54 -1.06 -1.77 18.87
N SER A 55 -1.89 -0.74 18.64
CA SER A 55 -3.05 -0.47 19.49
C SER A 55 -4.09 -1.59 19.44
N HIS A 56 -4.28 -2.24 18.28
CA HIS A 56 -5.18 -3.39 18.15
C HIS A 56 -4.63 -4.67 18.80
N LEU A 57 -3.33 -4.70 19.07
CA LEU A 57 -2.65 -5.79 19.77
C LEU A 57 -2.50 -5.53 21.27
N ALA A 58 -3.11 -4.44 21.79
CA ALA A 58 -3.11 -4.18 23.23
C ALA A 58 -3.69 -5.37 24.00
N GLY A 59 -2.93 -5.88 24.97
CA GLY A 59 -3.30 -7.05 25.77
C GLY A 59 -2.76 -8.39 25.26
N PHE A 60 -2.13 -8.43 24.08
CA PHE A 60 -1.40 -9.62 23.63
C PHE A 60 -0.02 -9.65 24.27
N SER A 61 0.39 -10.83 24.73
CA SER A 61 1.78 -11.13 25.03
C SER A 61 2.62 -11.24 23.75
N GLN A 62 3.93 -11.17 23.91
CA GLN A 62 4.87 -11.34 22.80
C GLN A 62 4.71 -12.72 22.12
N GLU A 63 4.43 -13.77 22.89
CA GLU A 63 4.27 -15.14 22.39
C GLU A 63 2.98 -15.28 21.57
N GLU A 64 1.87 -14.72 22.04
CA GLU A 64 0.59 -14.71 21.31
C GLU A 64 0.71 -13.94 20.00
N PHE A 65 1.39 -12.79 20.02
CA PHE A 65 1.65 -12.01 18.81
C PHE A 65 2.49 -12.80 17.79
N VAL A 66 3.57 -13.45 18.23
CA VAL A 66 4.41 -14.28 17.35
C VAL A 66 3.59 -15.44 16.77
N THR A 67 2.73 -16.05 17.56
CA THR A 67 1.84 -17.14 17.14
C THR A 67 0.88 -16.67 16.05
N LEU A 68 0.16 -15.57 16.28
CA LEU A 68 -0.75 -14.97 15.31
C LEU A 68 -0.03 -14.62 14.01
N LYS A 69 1.15 -13.99 14.10
CA LYS A 69 1.98 -13.63 12.95
C LYS A 69 2.36 -14.85 12.10
N ASN A 70 2.70 -15.96 12.73
CA ASN A 70 3.05 -17.20 12.03
C ASN A 70 1.84 -17.84 11.35
N MET A 71 0.65 -17.80 11.98
CA MET A 71 -0.59 -18.27 11.35
C MET A 71 -0.95 -17.46 10.10
N LEU A 72 -0.86 -16.13 10.18
CA LEU A 72 -1.11 -15.24 9.03
C LEU A 72 -0.14 -15.51 7.87
N ARG A 73 1.15 -15.70 8.16
CA ARG A 73 2.15 -16.08 7.15
C ARG A 73 1.82 -17.38 6.46
N ARG A 74 1.35 -18.39 7.20
CA ARG A 74 0.94 -19.68 6.62
C ARG A 74 -0.27 -19.53 5.69
N ILE A 75 -1.25 -18.70 6.06
CA ILE A 75 -2.40 -18.39 5.20
C ILE A 75 -1.92 -17.74 3.89
N ILE A 76 -1.00 -16.78 3.96
CA ILE A 76 -0.44 -16.10 2.78
C ILE A 76 0.32 -17.09 1.90
N ALA A 77 1.22 -17.89 2.47
CA ALA A 77 2.00 -18.88 1.72
C ALA A 77 1.11 -19.89 0.98
N ASN A 78 -0.03 -20.27 1.56
CA ASN A 78 -0.99 -21.15 0.89
C ASN A 78 -1.66 -20.51 -0.34
N ARG A 79 -1.81 -19.18 -0.38
CA ARG A 79 -2.35 -18.47 -1.56
C ARG A 79 -1.40 -18.55 -2.75
N ASP A 80 -0.10 -18.45 -2.49
CA ASP A 80 0.93 -18.49 -3.54
C ASP A 80 1.14 -19.90 -4.11
N THR A 81 0.73 -20.94 -3.38
CA THR A 81 0.77 -22.34 -3.87
C THR A 81 -0.44 -22.75 -4.71
N SER A 82 -1.43 -21.88 -4.90
CA SER A 82 -2.67 -22.18 -5.65
C SER A 82 -2.77 -21.50 -7.01
N THR A 83 -1.65 -21.08 -7.60
CA THR A 83 -1.55 -20.68 -9.02
C THR A 83 -0.66 -21.66 -9.76
#